data_AF-A0A7C7LD71-F1
#
_entry.id   AF-A0A7C7LD71-F1
#
_cell.length_a   1.000
_cell.length_b   1.000
_cell.length_c   1.000
_cell.angle_alpha   90.00
_cell.angle_beta   90.00
_cell.angle_gamma   90.00
#
_symmetry.space_group_name_H-M   'P 1'
#
loop_
_entity.id
_entity.type
_entity.pdbx_description
1 polymer ?
#
loop_
_entity_poly.entity_id
_entity_poly.type
_entity_poly.pdbx_seq_one_letter_code
_entity_poly.pdbx_strand_id
1 'polypeptide(L)' 'MENTLPQRLQEYVNGSFERTVLIQKRIRQLVRGDAPLFDAELARIENPIEIALVEIERGLIELAVDEVEEKPTL' A
#
# COMPACT_ATOMS: atom_id res chain seq x y z
N MET A 1 -1.19 4.74 24.22
CA MET A 1 -1.46 5.73 23.16
C MET A 1 -1.40 4.98 21.86
N GLU A 2 -2.38 5.15 20.97
CA GLU A 2 -2.26 4.58 19.62
C GLU A 2 -1.14 5.32 18.89
N ASN A 3 -0.31 4.57 18.15
CA ASN A 3 0.77 5.14 17.36
C ASN A 3 0.17 6.07 16.28
N THR A 4 0.79 7.23 16.09
CA THR A 4 0.43 8.13 15.00
C THR A 4 0.66 7.46 13.64
N LEU A 5 -0.02 7.91 12.60
CA LEU A 5 0.16 7.37 11.25
C LEU A 5 1.64 7.37 10.80
N PRO A 6 2.45 8.45 10.98
CA PRO A 6 3.88 8.41 10.67
C PRO A 6 4.65 7.31 11.43
N GLN A 7 4.35 7.09 12.72
CA GLN A 7 4.99 6.04 13.51
C GLN A 7 4.62 4.65 12.99
N ARG A 8 3.34 4.40 12.70
CA ARG A 8 2.89 3.13 12.12
C ARG A 8 3.51 2.86 10.75
N LEU A 9 3.66 3.88 9.91
CA LEU A 9 4.35 3.75 8.62
C LEU A 9 5.83 3.42 8.79
N GLN A 10 6.49 4.07 9.75
CA GLN A 10 7.89 3.78 10.07
C GLN A 10 8.08 2.34 10.56
N GLU A 11 7.18 1.86 11.42
CA GLU A 11 7.16 0.49 11.94
C GLU A 11 6.87 -0.54 10.82
N TYR A 12 5.95 -0.23 9.92
CA TYR A 12 5.65 -1.10 8.78
C TYR A 12 6.86 -1.22 7.86
N VAL A 13 7.40 -0.09 7.41
CA VAL A 13 8.55 -0.05 6.48
C VAL A 13 9.77 -0.69 7.11
N ASN A 14 10.14 -0.28 8.33
CA ASN A 14 11.28 -0.82 9.10
C ASN A 14 12.57 -1.03 8.27
N GLY A 15 12.89 -0.06 7.40
CA GLY A 15 14.06 -0.11 6.51
C GLY A 15 13.96 -1.10 5.34
N SER A 16 12.83 -1.79 5.15
CA SER A 16 12.60 -2.69 4.02
C SER A 16 12.26 -1.91 2.76
N PHE A 17 13.10 -2.07 1.73
CA PHE A 17 12.85 -1.53 0.40
C PHE A 17 11.55 -2.08 -0.20
N GLU A 18 11.33 -3.39 -0.10
CA GLU A 18 10.14 -4.06 -0.63
C GLU A 18 8.85 -3.49 -0.04
N ARG A 19 8.79 -3.37 1.29
CA ARG A 19 7.63 -2.79 1.98
C ARG A 19 7.42 -1.31 1.61
N THR A 20 8.52 -0.57 1.49
CA THR A 20 8.49 0.83 1.02
C THR A 20 7.88 0.92 -0.38
N VAL A 21 8.31 0.06 -1.30
CA VAL A 21 7.81 0.05 -2.68
C VAL A 21 6.34 -0.37 -2.72
N LEU A 22 5.95 -1.40 -1.97
CA LEU A 22 4.57 -1.87 -1.91
C LEU A 22 3.61 -0.75 -1.49
N ILE A 23 3.88 -0.11 -0.35
CA ILE A 23 3.01 0.96 0.15
C ILE A 23 3.01 2.18 -0.79
N GLN A 24 4.15 2.56 -1.36
CA GLN A 24 4.23 3.66 -2.33
C GLN A 24 3.44 3.36 -3.61
N LYS A 25 3.52 2.13 -4.15
CA LYS A 25 2.75 1.71 -5.33
C LYS A 25 1.24 1.78 -5.04
N ARG A 26 0.80 1.29 -3.87
CA ARG A 26 -0.62 1.31 -3.51
C ARG A 26 -1.16 2.72 -3.27
N ILE A 27 -0.41 3.58 -2.56
CA ILE A 27 -0.78 4.99 -2.40
C ILE A 27 -0.99 5.65 -3.76
N ARG A 28 -0.10 5.38 -4.72
CA ARG A 28 -0.23 5.94 -6.08
C ARG A 28 -1.49 5.46 -6.80
N GLN A 29 -1.89 4.21 -6.63
CA GLN A 29 -3.15 3.67 -7.17
C GLN A 29 -4.36 4.42 -6.59
N LEU A 30 -4.42 4.57 -5.26
CA LEU A 30 -5.50 5.29 -4.59
C LEU A 30 -5.57 6.76 -5.03
N VAL A 31 -4.43 7.44 -5.14
CA VAL A 31 -4.35 8.83 -5.64
C VAL A 31 -4.83 8.94 -7.10
N ARG A 32 -4.72 7.87 -7.90
CA ARG A 32 -5.24 7.81 -9.28
C ARG A 32 -6.73 7.50 -9.35
N GLY A 33 -7.38 7.24 -8.22
CA GLY A 33 -8.82 6.98 -8.15
C GLY A 33 -9.20 5.51 -8.01
N ASP A 34 -8.24 4.60 -7.79
CA ASP A 34 -8.59 3.22 -7.44
C ASP A 34 -9.39 3.18 -6.13
N ALA A 35 -10.39 2.32 -6.08
CA ALA A 35 -11.19 2.14 -4.88
C ALA A 35 -10.36 1.45 -3.76
N PRO A 36 -10.62 1.80 -2.48
CA PRO A 36 -10.17 1.00 -1.35
C PRO A 36 -10.69 -0.44 -1.41
N LEU A 37 -9.91 -1.39 -0.91
CA LEU A 37 -10.25 -2.82 -0.84
C LEU A 37 -11.09 -3.17 0.40
N PHE A 38 -11.49 -2.16 1.16
CA PHE A 38 -12.40 -2.27 2.29
C PHE A 38 -13.33 -1.06 2.33
N ASP A 39 -14.36 -1.12 3.17
CA ASP A 39 -15.28 0.00 3.37
C ASP A 39 -14.61 1.13 4.20
N ALA A 40 -13.88 2.00 3.49
CA ALA A 40 -13.17 3.13 4.07
C ALA A 40 -14.12 4.25 4.53
N GLU A 41 -15.30 4.36 3.90
CA GLU A 41 -16.33 5.33 4.28
C GLU A 41 -16.93 4.98 5.64
N LEU A 42 -17.28 3.70 5.87
CA LEU A 42 -17.74 3.22 7.17
C LEU A 42 -16.68 3.41 8.26
N ALA A 43 -15.40 3.21 7.91
CA ALA A 43 -14.27 3.43 8.81
C ALA A 43 -13.91 4.92 8.99
N ARG A 44 -14.50 5.83 8.20
CA ARG A 44 -14.22 7.28 8.15
C ARG A 44 -12.75 7.59 7.87
N ILE A 45 -12.13 6.84 6.97
CA ILE A 45 -10.75 7.03 6.55
C ILE A 45 -10.73 7.58 5.13
N GLU A 46 -10.28 8.82 4.97
CA GLU A 46 -10.15 9.47 3.65
C GLU A 46 -8.69 9.53 3.17
N ASN A 47 -7.73 9.44 4.08
CA ASN A 47 -6.32 9.60 3.74
C ASN A 47 -5.82 8.36 2.96
N PRO A 48 -5.37 8.50 1.70
CA PRO A 48 -4.91 7.37 0.89
C PRO A 48 -3.72 6.63 1.49
N ILE A 49 -2.91 7.31 2.30
CA ILE A 49 -1.77 6.69 3.01
C ILE A 49 -2.27 5.74 4.09
N GLU A 50 -3.27 6.17 4.86
CA GLU A 50 -3.86 5.36 5.92
C GLU A 50 -4.67 4.20 5.36
N ILE A 51 -5.43 4.43 4.28
CA ILE A 51 -6.14 3.38 3.55
C ILE A 51 -5.17 2.30 3.08
N ALA A 52 -4.07 2.68 2.40
CA ALA A 52 -3.07 1.73 1.92
C ALA A 52 -2.45 0.93 3.06
N LEU A 53 -2.12 1.58 4.19
CA LEU A 53 -1.55 0.91 5.35
C LEU A 53 -2.55 -0.10 5.96
N VAL A 54 -3.83 0.25 6.08
CA VAL A 54 -4.87 -0.65 6.59
C VAL A 54 -5.08 -1.85 5.66
N GLU A 55 -5.06 -1.65 4.35
CA GLU A 55 -5.15 -2.75 3.39
C GLU A 55 -3.99 -3.74 3.54
N ILE A 56 -2.77 -3.22 3.76
CA ILE A 56 -1.58 -4.03 4.01
C ILE A 56 -1.68 -4.78 5.33
N GLU A 57 -2.05 -4.10 6.41
CA GLU A 57 -2.20 -4.71 7.74
C GLU A 57 -3.28 -5.81 7.75
N ARG A 58 -4.28 -5.68 6.88
CA ARG A 58 -5.32 -6.70 6.64
C ARG A 58 -4.91 -7.79 5.65
N GLY A 59 -3.73 -7.71 5.04
CA GLY A 59 -3.25 -8.68 4.06
C GLY A 59 -4.04 -8.67 2.74
N LEU A 60 -4.63 -7.54 2.37
CA LEU A 60 -5.45 -7.41 1.15
C LEU A 60 -4.62 -7.15 -0.11
N ILE A 61 -3.34 -6.78 0.06
CA ILE A 61 -2.42 -6.50 -1.04
C ILE A 61 -1.07 -7.17 -0.82
N GLU A 62 -0.43 -7.52 -1.93
CA GLU A 62 0.92 -8.06 -1.97
C GLU A 62 1.68 -7.48 -3.17
N LEU A 63 3.01 -7.54 -3.11
CA LEU A 63 3.83 -7.13 -4.24
C LEU A 63 3.85 -8.26 -5.25
N ALA A 64 3.26 -8.04 -6.43
CA ALA A 64 3.39 -8.99 -7.53
C ALA A 64 4.88 -9.16 -7.87
N VAL A 65 5.30 -10.41 -8.08
CA VAL A 65 6.62 -10.72 -8.63
C VAL A 65 6.61 -10.22 -10.08
N ASP A 66 7.62 -9.42 -10.46
CA ASP A 66 7.78 -9.04 -11.86
C ASP A 66 8.02 -10.33 -12.66
N GLU A 67 7.01 -10.80 -13.40
CA GLU A 67 7.25 -11.72 -14.49
C GLU A 67 8.16 -10.98 -15.47
N VAL A 68 9.36 -11.53 -15.68
CA VAL A 68 10.28 -11.02 -16.70
C VAL A 68 9.51 -11.15 -18.02
N GLU A 69 8.92 -10.05 -18.49
CA GLU A 69 8.45 -9.96 -19.87
C GLU A 69 9.67 -10.31 -20.73
N GLU A 70 9.66 -11.51 -21.32
CA GLU A 70 10.56 -11.84 -22.41
C GLU A 70 10.22 -10.85 -23.53
N LYS A 71 10.94 -9.72 -23.54
CA LYS A 71 10.90 -8.78 -24.66
C LYS A 71 11.18 -9.63 -25.90
N PRO A 72 10.30 -9.62 -26.92
CA PRO A 72 10.55 -10.36 -28.14
C PRO A 72 11.92 -9.93 -28.67
N THR A 73 12.89 -10.84 -28.70
CA THR A 73 14.14 -10.58 -29.41
C THR A 73 13.81 -10.52 -30.90
N LEU A 74 14.11 -9.37 -31.51
CA LEU A 74 13.99 -9.13 -32.95
C LEU A 74 14.87 -10.09 -33.75
#